data_AF-A0AA39YPS2-F1
#
_entry.id   AF-A0AA39YPS2-F1
#
_cell.length_a   1.000
_cell.length_b   1.000
_cell.length_c   1.000
_cell.angle_alpha   90.00
_cell.angle_beta   90.00
_cell.angle_gamma   90.00
#
_symmetry.space_group_name_H-M   'P 1'
#
loop_
_entity.id
_entity.type
_entity.pdbx_description
1 polymer ?
#
loop_
_entity_poly.entity_id
_entity_poly.type
_entity_poly.pdbx_seq_one_letter_code
_entity_poly.pdbx_strand_id
1 'polypeptide(L)'
;MQFRGPGSQLALTLGSQIGAIPDHTTHNESLLPVNIGEGYQATIYEQSGSDSAFKKERLRNSELKTNLLAEYGIHRTIEEAWKLYTQSIPQTHGPVNIGMENRDIILRNPLGTCSVARSADGKVNTDVRVPRLMRYYIKEEAKAAAWKERPPKDDDSPTAVLEMERIYTLVGLAIQSLAMEFHGPENVVKIMANDSNKHCLVRPYLGRTRPSAGPFLPDRAPMRNFRLYLDDMKKMGIDVEHIAREMGRAFAVMQWGAGVDGDDVEFVLGATMHKIEDGSQELVCTTRLWLLDFGQCQSVDFSDLPDEVYQAFKGVMVTGTNQDFIPSVKNKPLWNLFCGAYEHAARR
;
A
#
# COMPACT_ATOMS: atom_id res chain seq x y z
N MET A 1 8.88 -29.77 13.40
CA MET A 1 8.36 -28.86 14.44
C MET A 1 7.92 -27.59 13.72
N GLN A 2 6.63 -27.44 13.44
CA GLN A 2 6.08 -26.32 12.65
C GLN A 2 5.83 -25.13 13.58
N PHE A 3 6.67 -24.10 13.49
CA PHE A 3 6.34 -22.79 14.05
C PHE A 3 5.38 -22.09 13.07
N ARG A 4 4.07 -22.18 13.35
CA ARG A 4 3.09 -21.26 12.79
C ARG A 4 3.14 -19.97 13.62
N GLY A 5 3.79 -18.94 13.10
CA GLY A 5 3.58 -17.58 13.59
C GLY A 5 2.17 -17.11 13.22
N PRO A 6 1.46 -16.37 14.08
CA PRO A 6 0.23 -15.71 13.69
C PRO A 6 0.59 -14.57 12.73
N GLY A 7 0.07 -14.63 11.51
CA GLY A 7 0.28 -13.57 10.52
C GLY A 7 -0.20 -12.23 11.05
N SER A 8 0.67 -11.24 10.97
CA SER A 8 0.42 -9.81 11.14
C SER A 8 -0.72 -9.40 10.20
N GLN A 9 -1.91 -9.24 10.77
CA GLN A 9 -2.95 -8.42 10.18
C GLN A 9 -2.82 -7.07 10.86
N LEU A 10 -2.98 -5.95 10.12
CA LEU A 10 -3.62 -4.69 10.54
C LEU A 10 -2.98 -3.47 9.85
N ALA A 11 -3.75 -2.77 9.00
CA ALA A 11 -3.47 -1.38 8.61
C ALA A 11 -4.77 -0.58 8.58
N LEU A 12 -5.03 0.20 9.60
CA LEU A 12 -6.37 0.73 9.91
C LEU A 12 -6.38 2.25 9.54
N THR A 13 -7.55 2.88 9.19
CA THR A 13 -7.80 4.36 9.10
C THR A 13 -9.21 4.93 9.45
N LEU A 14 -9.47 6.27 9.65
CA LEU A 14 -10.78 6.96 9.97
C LEU A 14 -10.99 8.42 9.35
N GLY A 15 -12.06 8.65 8.56
CA GLY A 15 -12.94 9.84 8.43
C GLY A 15 -12.57 11.08 7.58
N SER A 16 -13.22 11.30 6.42
CA SER A 16 -13.54 12.66 5.94
C SER A 16 -14.93 12.75 5.27
N GLN A 17 -15.60 13.88 5.52
CA GLN A 17 -16.89 14.26 4.95
C GLN A 17 -16.72 14.67 3.48
N ILE A 18 -17.65 14.25 2.61
CA ILE A 18 -17.93 14.97 1.37
C ILE A 18 -19.38 15.42 1.47
N GLY A 19 -19.57 16.70 1.75
CA GLY A 19 -20.87 17.34 1.81
C GLY A 19 -20.68 18.84 1.86
N ALA A 20 -20.62 19.47 0.68
CA ALA A 20 -20.57 20.92 0.43
C ALA A 20 -19.46 21.72 1.15
N ILE A 21 -19.10 22.86 0.56
CA ILE A 21 -18.25 23.86 1.20
C ILE A 21 -18.98 24.33 2.48
N PRO A 22 -18.42 24.15 3.70
CA PRO A 22 -19.08 24.61 4.91
C PRO A 22 -18.94 26.13 5.01
N ASP A 23 -20.07 26.80 5.20
CA ASP A 23 -20.12 28.18 5.64
C ASP A 23 -19.34 28.33 6.95
N HIS A 24 -18.57 29.42 7.05
CA HIS A 24 -17.71 29.70 8.18
C HIS A 24 -18.56 29.97 9.41
N THR A 25 -18.82 28.95 10.23
CA THR A 25 -18.99 29.03 11.70
C THR A 25 -19.51 27.70 12.23
N THR A 26 -18.63 26.84 12.78
CA THR A 26 -18.81 26.13 14.06
C THR A 26 -17.70 25.07 14.29
N HIS A 27 -17.00 25.21 15.43
CA HIS A 27 -16.31 24.20 16.24
C HIS A 27 -15.18 23.29 15.66
N ASN A 28 -13.97 23.87 15.57
CA ASN A 28 -12.64 23.46 16.11
C ASN A 28 -12.24 22.00 16.50
N GLU A 29 -12.99 20.94 16.15
CA GLU A 29 -12.61 19.53 16.44
C GLU A 29 -12.00 18.80 15.22
N SER A 30 -12.12 19.33 14.01
CA SER A 30 -11.79 18.65 12.73
C SER A 30 -10.31 18.62 12.34
N LEU A 31 -9.40 19.10 13.19
CA LEU A 31 -7.95 19.17 12.91
C LEU A 31 -7.12 18.16 13.72
N LEU A 32 -7.73 17.36 14.59
CA LEU A 32 -6.99 16.39 15.40
C LEU A 32 -6.52 15.21 14.55
N PRO A 33 -5.29 14.71 14.77
CA PRO A 33 -4.86 13.44 14.20
C PRO A 33 -5.77 12.32 14.71
N VAL A 34 -6.31 11.54 13.77
CA VAL A 34 -7.17 10.41 14.10
C VAL A 34 -6.31 9.15 14.11
N ASN A 35 -6.52 8.26 15.10
CA ASN A 35 -5.91 6.93 15.06
C ASN A 35 -6.48 6.25 13.85
N ILE A 36 -5.59 6.08 12.90
CA ILE A 36 -5.92 5.37 11.72
C ILE A 36 -5.74 3.90 12.00
N GLY A 37 -4.56 3.46 12.40
CA GLY A 37 -4.37 2.05 12.62
C GLY A 37 -3.37 1.58 13.61
N GLU A 38 -3.38 0.28 13.88
CA GLU A 38 -2.61 -0.29 14.97
C GLU A 38 -1.86 -1.52 14.50
N GLY A 39 -0.53 -1.43 14.50
CA GLY A 39 0.36 -2.56 14.32
C GLY A 39 1.02 -2.97 15.63
N TYR A 40 1.82 -4.03 15.58
CA TYR A 40 2.61 -4.48 16.71
C TYR A 40 3.64 -3.43 17.15
N GLN A 41 4.25 -2.75 16.18
CA GLN A 41 5.34 -1.81 16.42
C GLN A 41 4.85 -0.38 16.70
N ALA A 42 3.76 0.03 16.06
CA ALA A 42 3.35 1.42 16.02
C ALA A 42 1.83 1.58 15.79
N THR A 43 1.33 2.75 16.13
CA THR A 43 -0.01 3.22 15.77
C THR A 43 0.12 4.26 14.67
N ILE A 44 -0.66 4.12 13.61
CA ILE A 44 -0.69 5.01 12.46
C ILE A 44 -1.77 6.07 12.71
N TYR A 45 -1.49 7.33 12.40
CA TYR A 45 -2.41 8.47 12.47
C TYR A 45 -2.49 9.20 11.13
N GLU A 46 -3.64 9.79 10.84
CA GLU A 46 -3.79 10.78 9.75
C GLU A 46 -4.40 12.07 10.29
N GLN A 47 -4.12 13.16 9.59
CA GLN A 47 -4.72 14.45 9.90
C GLN A 47 -5.52 14.93 8.69
N SER A 48 -6.77 15.35 8.92
CA SER A 48 -7.61 15.90 7.86
C SER A 48 -6.93 17.12 7.20
N GLY A 49 -6.94 17.18 5.87
CA GLY A 49 -6.27 18.23 5.10
C GLY A 49 -4.74 18.07 4.98
N SER A 50 -4.16 17.00 5.51
CA SER A 50 -2.75 16.66 5.34
C SER A 50 -2.55 15.55 4.31
N ASP A 51 -1.45 15.67 3.55
CA ASP A 51 -0.93 14.64 2.65
C ASP A 51 0.03 13.67 3.39
N SER A 52 0.17 13.85 4.71
CA SER A 52 1.02 13.02 5.57
C SER A 52 0.20 11.97 6.35
N ALA A 53 0.80 10.81 6.53
CA ALA A 53 0.46 9.83 7.54
C ALA A 53 1.60 9.73 8.56
N PHE A 54 1.26 9.44 9.82
CA PHE A 54 2.21 9.41 10.93
C PHE A 54 2.20 8.04 11.59
N LYS A 55 3.31 7.30 11.55
CA LYS A 55 3.51 6.06 12.31
C LYS A 55 4.17 6.42 13.63
N LYS A 56 3.46 6.27 14.75
CA LYS A 56 3.95 6.55 16.10
C LYS A 56 4.31 5.25 16.80
N GLU A 57 5.55 5.13 17.24
CA GLU A 57 6.05 3.94 17.92
C GLU A 57 5.30 3.66 19.23
N ARG A 58 5.01 2.39 19.54
CA ARG A 58 4.42 2.01 20.84
C ARG A 58 5.46 2.08 21.96
N LEU A 59 4.99 2.35 23.18
CA LEU A 59 5.87 2.43 24.35
C LEU A 59 6.69 1.14 24.51
N ARG A 60 7.99 1.30 24.81
CA ARG A 60 9.01 0.23 24.98
C ARG A 60 9.51 -0.45 23.70
N ASN A 61 8.98 -0.09 22.52
CA ASN A 61 9.47 -0.67 21.27
C ASN A 61 10.83 -0.11 20.82
N SER A 62 11.31 0.99 21.41
CA SER A 62 12.60 1.59 21.05
C SER A 62 13.81 0.67 21.23
N GLU A 63 13.69 -0.39 22.05
CA GLU A 63 14.76 -1.37 22.28
C GLU A 63 14.73 -2.55 21.31
N LEU A 64 13.66 -2.68 20.52
CA LEU A 64 13.55 -3.74 19.52
C LEU A 64 14.50 -3.45 18.36
N LYS A 65 15.06 -4.52 17.76
CA LYS A 65 15.83 -4.40 16.51
C LYS A 65 14.99 -3.86 15.34
N THR A 66 13.68 -4.08 15.43
CA THR A 66 12.66 -3.68 14.46
C THR A 66 11.91 -2.44 14.96
N ASN A 67 12.63 -1.50 15.59
CA ASN A 67 12.05 -0.25 16.06
C ASN A 67 11.84 0.72 14.88
N LEU A 68 11.18 1.84 15.14
CA LEU A 68 10.82 2.78 14.08
C LEU A 68 12.04 3.48 13.45
N LEU A 69 13.17 3.56 14.17
CA LEU A 69 14.43 4.07 13.63
C LEU A 69 15.04 3.10 12.61
N ALA A 70 14.98 1.79 12.90
CA ALA A 70 15.43 0.76 11.96
C ALA A 70 14.56 0.77 10.70
N GLU A 71 13.24 0.82 10.86
CA GLU A 71 12.31 0.94 9.73
C GLU A 71 12.57 2.21 8.91
N TYR A 72 12.82 3.36 9.55
CA TYR A 72 13.20 4.60 8.87
C TYR A 72 14.45 4.42 7.98
N GLY A 73 15.49 3.75 8.50
CA GLY A 73 16.71 3.47 7.76
C GLY A 73 16.47 2.57 6.53
N ILE A 74 15.70 1.49 6.71
CA ILE A 74 15.32 0.59 5.61
C ILE A 74 14.49 1.33 4.56
N HIS A 75 13.45 2.05 4.98
CA HIS A 75 12.57 2.81 4.08
C HIS A 75 13.38 3.79 3.25
N ARG A 76 14.30 4.55 3.86
CA ARG A 76 15.15 5.50 3.14
C ARG A 76 15.97 4.82 2.03
N THR A 77 16.55 3.66 2.34
CA THR A 77 17.35 2.88 1.39
C THR A 77 16.49 2.38 0.22
N ILE A 78 15.27 1.89 0.52
CA ILE A 78 14.29 1.48 -0.51
C ILE A 78 13.87 2.67 -1.38
N GLU A 79 13.57 3.83 -0.79
CA GLU A 79 13.16 5.01 -1.54
C GLU A 79 14.28 5.53 -2.47
N GLU A 80 15.53 5.52 -1.99
CA GLU A 80 16.72 5.85 -2.79
C GLU A 80 16.86 4.89 -3.99
N ALA A 81 16.73 3.58 -3.77
CA ALA A 81 16.76 2.58 -4.84
C ALA A 81 15.60 2.77 -5.84
N TRP A 82 14.39 3.08 -5.37
CA TRP A 82 13.24 3.38 -6.24
C TRP A 82 13.48 4.58 -7.15
N LYS A 83 14.09 5.65 -6.60
CA LYS A 83 14.45 6.85 -7.37
C LYS A 83 15.46 6.52 -8.47
N LEU A 84 16.52 5.78 -8.14
CA LEU A 84 17.55 5.37 -9.10
C LEU A 84 16.97 4.46 -10.19
N TYR A 85 16.18 3.47 -9.80
CA TYR A 85 15.53 2.56 -10.76
C TYR A 85 14.56 3.31 -11.70
N THR A 86 13.74 4.22 -11.16
CA THR A 86 12.84 5.03 -11.97
C THR A 86 13.61 5.88 -13.00
N GLN A 87 14.75 6.44 -12.60
CA GLN A 87 15.60 7.26 -13.47
C GLN A 87 16.34 6.44 -14.53
N SER A 88 16.65 5.17 -14.26
CA SER A 88 17.36 4.29 -15.20
C SER A 88 16.46 3.74 -16.31
N ILE A 89 15.14 3.85 -16.18
CA ILE A 89 14.22 3.48 -17.25
C ILE A 89 14.31 4.55 -18.36
N PRO A 90 14.68 4.17 -19.60
CA PRO A 90 14.77 5.12 -20.70
C PRO A 90 13.46 5.89 -20.83
N GLN A 91 13.54 7.21 -20.74
CA GLN A 91 12.41 8.08 -21.10
C GLN A 91 12.24 7.93 -22.61
N THR A 92 11.32 7.07 -23.05
CA THR A 92 10.90 7.09 -24.44
C THR A 92 10.18 8.41 -24.68
N HIS A 93 10.89 9.37 -25.28
CA HIS A 93 10.31 10.63 -25.70
C HIS A 93 9.24 10.35 -26.76
N GLY A 94 7.97 10.55 -26.39
CA GLY A 94 6.81 10.44 -27.27
C GLY A 94 5.92 9.23 -26.96
N PRO A 95 4.61 9.31 -27.26
CA PRO A 95 3.70 8.19 -27.08
C PRO A 95 4.18 7.03 -27.94
N VAL A 96 4.77 6.01 -27.30
CA VAL A 96 5.20 4.83 -28.01
C VAL A 96 3.94 4.05 -28.38
N ASN A 97 3.54 4.12 -29.64
CA ASN A 97 2.61 3.20 -30.28
C ASN A 97 3.32 1.85 -30.45
N ILE A 98 3.60 1.16 -29.33
CA ILE A 98 3.76 -0.29 -29.36
C ILE A 98 2.33 -0.82 -29.35
N GLY A 99 1.94 -1.60 -30.35
CA GLY A 99 0.59 -2.16 -30.49
C GLY A 99 0.21 -3.12 -29.35
N MET A 100 0.00 -2.58 -28.16
CA MET A 100 -0.48 -3.25 -26.95
C MET A 100 -1.57 -2.37 -26.37
N GLU A 101 -2.80 -2.88 -26.47
CA GLU A 101 -4.03 -2.24 -26.02
C GLU A 101 -3.91 -1.72 -24.57
N ASN A 102 -4.46 -0.53 -24.34
CA ASN A 102 -4.57 0.15 -23.05
C ASN A 102 -5.04 -0.79 -21.92
N ARG A 103 -4.20 -0.99 -20.90
CA ARG A 103 -4.58 -1.76 -19.70
C ARG A 103 -4.38 -0.93 -18.44
N ASP A 104 -5.39 -0.13 -18.14
CA ASP A 104 -5.61 0.39 -16.80
C ASP A 104 -5.95 -0.78 -15.86
N ILE A 105 -5.73 -0.65 -14.55
CA ILE A 105 -6.32 -1.58 -13.57
C ILE A 105 -7.82 -1.27 -13.50
N ILE A 106 -8.62 -1.89 -14.37
CA ILE A 106 -10.05 -1.58 -14.45
C ILE A 106 -10.81 -2.37 -13.38
N LEU A 107 -11.42 -1.66 -12.42
CA LEU A 107 -12.48 -2.24 -11.60
C LEU A 107 -13.77 -2.17 -12.41
N ARG A 108 -14.18 -3.31 -12.98
CA ARG A 108 -15.41 -3.38 -13.79
C ARG A 108 -16.63 -3.60 -12.92
N ASN A 109 -17.74 -2.96 -13.29
CA ASN A 109 -19.05 -3.10 -12.66
C ASN A 109 -20.15 -3.17 -13.75
N PRO A 110 -21.27 -3.89 -13.53
CA PRO A 110 -22.45 -3.88 -14.41
C PRO A 110 -22.99 -2.49 -14.83
N LEU A 111 -22.69 -1.42 -14.09
CA LEU A 111 -23.14 -0.04 -14.32
C LEU A 111 -22.10 0.84 -15.05
N GLY A 112 -20.88 0.34 -15.33
CA GLY A 112 -19.82 1.10 -16.02
C GLY A 112 -18.39 0.68 -15.63
N THR A 113 -17.40 1.18 -16.36
CA THR A 113 -15.96 0.97 -16.08
C THR A 113 -15.39 2.08 -15.19
N CYS A 114 -14.78 1.72 -14.05
CA CYS A 114 -13.86 2.62 -13.36
C CYS A 114 -12.46 2.38 -13.93
N SER A 115 -12.01 3.26 -14.82
CA SER A 115 -10.67 3.23 -15.41
C SER A 115 -9.69 3.98 -14.51
N VAL A 116 -8.54 3.36 -14.25
CA VAL A 116 -7.42 3.97 -13.54
C VAL A 116 -6.62 4.82 -14.52
N ALA A 117 -6.48 6.11 -14.27
CA ALA A 117 -5.71 6.99 -15.15
C ALA A 117 -4.22 6.61 -15.19
N ARG A 118 -3.63 6.72 -16.40
CA ARG A 118 -2.18 6.77 -16.60
C ARG A 118 -1.54 7.87 -15.75
N SER A 119 -0.25 7.71 -15.47
CA SER A 119 0.61 8.85 -15.17
C SER A 119 0.54 9.86 -16.32
N ALA A 120 0.19 11.12 -16.03
CA ALA A 120 0.09 12.19 -17.03
C ALA A 120 1.42 12.44 -17.79
N ASP A 121 2.54 11.90 -17.31
CA ASP A 121 3.89 12.12 -17.81
C ASP A 121 4.40 11.08 -18.81
N GLY A 122 3.62 10.04 -19.15
CA GLY A 122 4.00 9.07 -20.19
C GLY A 122 5.28 8.26 -19.91
N LYS A 123 5.75 8.23 -18.65
CA LYS A 123 6.94 7.47 -18.26
C LYS A 123 6.56 6.06 -17.84
N VAL A 124 7.19 5.06 -18.45
CA VAL A 124 7.16 3.68 -17.94
C VAL A 124 7.97 3.67 -16.65
N ASN A 125 7.30 3.61 -15.51
CA ASN A 125 7.87 3.38 -14.20
C ASN A 125 7.41 2.00 -13.72
N THR A 126 7.95 1.47 -12.63
CA THR A 126 7.14 0.53 -11.86
C THR A 126 5.86 1.25 -11.46
N ASP A 127 4.70 0.68 -11.74
CA ASP A 127 3.43 1.23 -11.26
C ASP A 127 3.26 1.06 -9.74
N VAL A 128 4.15 0.27 -9.11
CA VAL A 128 4.30 0.20 -7.65
C VAL A 128 4.95 1.47 -7.11
N ARG A 129 4.28 2.10 -6.14
CA ARG A 129 4.81 3.23 -5.39
C ARG A 129 5.21 2.83 -3.98
N VAL A 130 6.30 3.40 -3.51
CA VAL A 130 6.67 3.41 -2.10
C VAL A 130 6.27 4.80 -1.55
N PRO A 131 5.54 4.90 -0.43
CA PRO A 131 5.22 6.19 0.17
C PRO A 131 6.48 7.00 0.41
N ARG A 132 6.51 8.26 -0.03
CA ARG A 132 7.67 9.12 0.21
C ARG A 132 7.92 9.31 1.70
N LEU A 133 9.17 9.19 2.11
CA LEU A 133 9.57 9.42 3.47
C LEU A 133 9.78 10.92 3.69
N MET A 134 9.09 11.50 4.66
CA MET A 134 9.15 12.95 4.89
C MET A 134 10.07 13.29 6.05
N ARG A 135 9.80 12.72 7.24
CA ARG A 135 10.56 13.07 8.44
C ARG A 135 10.52 11.98 9.50
N TYR A 136 11.58 11.90 10.30
CA TYR A 136 11.63 11.12 11.52
C TYR A 136 11.82 12.06 12.70
N TYR A 137 11.00 11.89 13.73
CA TYR A 137 11.03 12.68 14.96
C TYR A 137 11.48 11.78 16.10
N ILE A 138 12.59 12.14 16.75
CA ILE A 138 13.03 11.50 18.00
C ILE A 138 12.06 11.84 19.15
N LYS A 139 12.13 11.10 20.27
CA LYS A 139 11.18 11.19 21.39
C LYS A 139 10.96 12.62 21.89
N GLU A 140 12.03 13.40 21.98
CA GLU A 140 12.06 14.77 22.45
C GLU A 140 11.42 15.75 21.45
N GLU A 141 11.63 15.52 20.15
CA GLU A 141 11.10 16.34 19.06
C GLU A 141 9.65 15.99 18.70
N ALA A 142 9.26 14.73 18.86
CA ALA A 142 7.91 14.24 18.53
C ALA A 142 6.82 14.98 19.33
N LYS A 143 7.11 15.36 20.58
CA LYS A 143 6.21 16.19 21.40
C LYS A 143 5.99 17.59 20.84
N ALA A 144 6.96 18.15 20.12
CA ALA A 144 6.94 19.55 19.66
C ALA A 144 6.64 19.71 18.15
N ALA A 145 6.98 18.72 17.32
CA ALA A 145 7.06 18.89 15.87
C ALA A 145 6.08 18.01 15.06
N ALA A 146 5.78 16.78 15.48
CA ALA A 146 4.88 15.90 14.73
C ALA A 146 3.41 16.32 14.82
N TRP A 147 3.04 16.92 15.96
CA TRP A 147 1.68 17.38 16.22
C TRP A 147 1.70 18.89 16.21
N LYS A 148 1.35 19.51 15.07
CA LYS A 148 1.43 20.97 14.90
C LYS A 148 0.66 21.81 15.91
N GLU A 149 -0.12 21.24 16.83
CA GLU A 149 -0.70 21.97 17.97
C GLU A 149 -1.40 21.04 19.00
N ARG A 150 -1.73 19.79 18.66
CA ARG A 150 -2.42 18.85 19.58
C ARG A 150 -2.07 17.37 19.29
N PRO A 151 -1.45 16.63 20.24
CA PRO A 151 -1.23 15.19 20.10
C PRO A 151 -2.56 14.40 20.08
N PRO A 152 -2.57 13.14 19.63
CA PRO A 152 -3.75 12.28 19.72
C PRO A 152 -4.27 12.25 21.15
N LYS A 153 -5.59 12.40 21.31
CA LYS A 153 -6.26 12.57 22.62
C LYS A 153 -5.98 11.40 23.58
N ASP A 154 -5.64 10.23 23.04
CA ASP A 154 -5.51 8.97 23.76
C ASP A 154 -4.06 8.43 23.83
N ASP A 155 -3.06 9.15 23.31
CA ASP A 155 -1.65 8.72 23.38
C ASP A 155 -0.66 9.89 23.42
N ASP A 156 -0.30 10.31 24.64
CA ASP A 156 0.66 11.37 24.94
C ASP A 156 2.11 10.85 25.15
N SER A 157 2.34 9.56 24.91
CA SER A 157 3.64 8.95 25.19
C SER A 157 4.76 9.57 24.32
N PRO A 158 5.94 9.88 24.90
CA PRO A 158 7.07 10.45 24.18
C PRO A 158 7.83 9.35 23.44
N THR A 159 7.25 8.87 22.35
CA THR A 159 7.86 7.86 21.46
C THR A 159 8.20 8.48 20.12
N ALA A 160 9.00 7.77 19.32
CA ALA A 160 9.38 8.23 17.99
C ALA A 160 8.17 8.30 17.06
N VAL A 161 8.21 9.23 16.10
CA VAL A 161 7.20 9.37 15.05
C VAL A 161 7.87 9.41 13.68
N LEU A 162 7.32 8.64 12.76
CA LEU A 162 7.69 8.58 11.36
C LEU A 162 6.59 9.24 10.53
N GLU A 163 6.92 10.32 9.83
CA GLU A 163 6.03 11.00 8.90
C GLU A 163 6.35 10.57 7.47
N MET A 164 5.31 10.13 6.77
CA MET A 164 5.38 9.58 5.43
C MET A 164 4.19 10.04 4.59
N GLU A 165 4.32 9.89 3.27
CA GLU A 165 3.22 10.14 2.35
C GLU A 165 1.99 9.29 2.67
N ARG A 166 0.84 9.96 2.70
CA ARG A 166 -0.44 9.31 2.89
C ARG A 166 -0.84 8.55 1.63
N ILE A 167 -1.18 7.28 1.81
CA ILE A 167 -1.89 6.50 0.79
C ILE A 167 -3.38 6.79 0.96
N TYR A 168 -4.00 7.40 -0.05
CA TYR A 168 -5.45 7.62 0.00
C TYR A 168 -6.18 6.29 -0.21
N THR A 169 -7.39 6.23 0.32
CA THR A 169 -8.24 5.04 0.18
C THR A 169 -8.94 5.06 -1.17
N LEU A 170 -9.42 3.90 -1.61
CA LEU A 170 -10.24 3.84 -2.81
C LEU A 170 -11.50 4.68 -2.62
N VAL A 171 -11.93 5.40 -3.65
CA VAL A 171 -13.10 6.30 -3.56
C VAL A 171 -14.32 5.74 -4.29
N GLY A 172 -15.50 6.17 -3.81
CA GLY A 172 -16.78 6.12 -4.52
C GLY A 172 -17.06 4.85 -5.30
N LEU A 173 -16.77 4.89 -6.60
CA LEU A 173 -17.06 3.82 -7.55
C LEU A 173 -16.28 2.52 -7.28
N ALA A 174 -15.04 2.63 -6.80
CA ALA A 174 -14.21 1.46 -6.50
C ALA A 174 -14.76 0.68 -5.30
N ILE A 175 -15.07 1.39 -4.20
CA ILE A 175 -15.72 0.80 -3.02
C ILE A 175 -17.11 0.27 -3.40
N GLN A 176 -17.89 1.02 -4.18
CA GLN A 176 -19.22 0.59 -4.61
C GLN A 176 -19.17 -0.71 -5.44
N SER A 177 -18.18 -0.86 -6.31
CA SER A 177 -18.02 -2.07 -7.14
C SER A 177 -17.67 -3.29 -6.29
N LEU A 178 -16.78 -3.13 -5.30
CA LEU A 178 -16.49 -4.17 -4.31
C LEU A 178 -17.73 -4.46 -3.44
N ALA A 179 -18.44 -3.43 -2.99
CA ALA A 179 -19.64 -3.60 -2.18
C ALA A 179 -20.71 -4.40 -2.93
N MET A 180 -20.93 -4.08 -4.21
CA MET A 180 -21.95 -4.76 -5.01
C MET A 180 -21.57 -6.21 -5.31
N GLU A 181 -20.31 -6.46 -5.66
CA GLU A 181 -19.82 -7.79 -6.01
C GLU A 181 -19.79 -8.74 -4.80
N PHE A 182 -19.43 -8.24 -3.61
CA PHE A 182 -19.18 -9.07 -2.43
C PHE A 182 -20.29 -9.03 -1.40
N HIS A 183 -21.09 -7.96 -1.34
CA HIS A 183 -22.13 -7.82 -0.32
C HIS A 183 -23.54 -7.75 -0.90
N GLY A 184 -23.67 -7.72 -2.22
CA GLY A 184 -24.97 -7.59 -2.89
C GLY A 184 -25.46 -6.14 -2.99
N PRO A 185 -26.25 -5.83 -4.03
CA PRO A 185 -26.71 -4.47 -4.31
C PRO A 185 -27.50 -3.84 -3.16
N GLU A 186 -28.23 -4.65 -2.39
CA GLU A 186 -29.03 -4.21 -1.24
C GLU A 186 -28.20 -3.66 -0.07
N ASN A 187 -26.93 -4.06 0.03
CA ASN A 187 -26.05 -3.64 1.11
C ASN A 187 -25.13 -2.46 0.74
N VAL A 188 -25.07 -2.08 -0.52
CA VAL A 188 -24.18 -1.01 -1.03
C VAL A 188 -24.39 0.30 -0.27
N VAL A 189 -25.63 0.76 -0.14
CA VAL A 189 -25.93 2.03 0.55
C VAL A 189 -25.46 1.99 2.00
N LYS A 190 -25.71 0.88 2.70
CA LYS A 190 -25.30 0.68 4.10
C LYS A 190 -23.77 0.65 4.24
N ILE A 191 -23.08 -0.01 3.32
CA ILE A 191 -21.62 -0.12 3.32
C ILE A 191 -20.98 1.24 3.06
N MET A 192 -21.48 1.98 2.08
CA MET A 192 -21.00 3.31 1.71
C MET A 192 -21.26 4.34 2.81
N ALA A 193 -22.36 4.20 3.56
CA ALA A 193 -22.71 5.06 4.68
C ALA A 193 -21.90 4.77 5.96
N ASN A 194 -21.25 3.61 6.06
CA ASN A 194 -20.49 3.24 7.25
C ASN A 194 -19.07 3.83 7.21
N ASP A 195 -18.77 4.74 8.16
CA ASP A 195 -17.49 5.42 8.25
C ASP A 195 -16.28 4.48 8.38
N SER A 196 -16.45 3.30 8.98
CA SER A 196 -15.37 2.30 9.09
C SER A 196 -14.92 1.74 7.73
N ASN A 197 -15.78 1.84 6.70
CA ASN A 197 -15.50 1.37 5.34
C ASN A 197 -14.82 2.43 4.46
N LYS A 198 -14.69 3.68 4.93
CA LYS A 198 -13.98 4.76 4.22
C LYS A 198 -12.47 4.50 4.08
N HIS A 199 -11.97 3.47 4.77
CA HIS A 199 -10.55 3.09 4.81
C HIS A 199 -10.25 1.84 4.02
N CYS A 200 -10.91 1.77 2.86
CA CYS A 200 -10.75 0.69 1.92
C CYS A 200 -9.42 0.83 1.17
N LEU A 201 -8.39 0.22 1.74
CA LEU A 201 -7.24 -0.27 1.00
C LEU A 201 -7.51 -1.72 0.61
N VAL A 202 -7.26 -2.06 -0.64
CA VAL A 202 -7.45 -3.43 -1.13
C VAL A 202 -6.10 -4.14 -1.15
N ARG A 203 -6.03 -5.34 -0.58
CA ARG A 203 -4.84 -6.18 -0.59
C ARG A 203 -4.96 -7.22 -1.72
N PRO A 204 -4.23 -7.08 -2.84
CA PRO A 204 -4.33 -8.01 -3.96
C PRO A 204 -3.53 -9.28 -3.67
N TYR A 205 -4.22 -10.37 -3.35
CA TYR A 205 -3.59 -11.65 -3.01
C TYR A 205 -3.49 -12.54 -4.26
N LEU A 206 -2.36 -12.54 -4.97
CA LEU A 206 -2.13 -13.41 -6.13
C LEU A 206 -1.71 -14.82 -5.75
N GLY A 207 -1.24 -15.02 -4.51
CA GLY A 207 -0.82 -16.31 -3.98
C GLY A 207 -1.96 -17.17 -3.43
N ARG A 208 -3.15 -16.57 -3.26
CA ARG A 208 -4.32 -17.20 -2.66
C ARG A 208 -5.53 -17.15 -3.58
N THR A 209 -6.26 -18.25 -3.60
CA THR A 209 -7.67 -18.26 -4.02
C THR A 209 -8.55 -18.07 -2.80
N ARG A 210 -9.77 -17.59 -3.02
CA ARG A 210 -10.76 -17.41 -1.96
C ARG A 210 -10.95 -18.70 -1.17
N PRO A 211 -10.92 -18.66 0.18
CA PRO A 211 -11.29 -19.81 1.01
C PRO A 211 -12.77 -20.18 0.82
N SER A 212 -13.07 -21.48 0.70
CA SER A 212 -14.44 -21.97 0.55
C SER A 212 -15.28 -21.89 1.84
N ALA A 213 -14.66 -21.64 2.99
CA ALA A 213 -15.30 -21.44 4.29
C ALA A 213 -14.41 -20.57 5.20
N GLY A 214 -15.03 -19.79 6.11
CA GLY A 214 -14.32 -19.03 7.14
C GLY A 214 -14.97 -17.69 7.48
N PRO A 215 -14.45 -16.96 8.49
CA PRO A 215 -14.99 -15.66 8.91
C PRO A 215 -14.78 -14.54 7.87
N PHE A 216 -14.00 -14.80 6.81
CA PHE A 216 -13.68 -13.86 5.73
C PHE A 216 -14.55 -14.08 4.48
N LEU A 217 -15.73 -14.67 4.65
CA LEU A 217 -16.72 -14.79 3.57
C LEU A 217 -17.24 -13.38 3.18
N PRO A 218 -17.62 -13.18 1.90
CA PRO A 218 -18.00 -11.88 1.33
C PRO A 218 -19.07 -11.14 2.14
N ASP A 219 -20.05 -11.87 2.70
CA ASP A 219 -21.16 -11.34 3.47
C ASP A 219 -20.74 -10.67 4.80
N ARG A 220 -19.49 -10.90 5.25
CA ARG A 220 -18.99 -10.48 6.57
C ARG A 220 -17.64 -9.78 6.56
N ALA A 221 -16.96 -9.70 5.41
CA ALA A 221 -15.64 -9.07 5.33
C ALA A 221 -15.76 -7.54 5.47
N PRO A 222 -15.01 -6.88 6.37
CA PRO A 222 -14.98 -5.42 6.41
C PRO A 222 -14.35 -4.87 5.12
N MET A 223 -14.81 -3.70 4.65
CA MET A 223 -14.19 -3.03 3.49
C MET A 223 -12.79 -2.49 3.80
N ARG A 224 -12.45 -2.38 5.07
CA ARG A 224 -11.13 -1.96 5.55
C ARG A 224 -10.12 -3.09 5.39
N ASN A 225 -8.97 -2.82 4.76
CA ASN A 225 -7.99 -3.85 4.35
C ASN A 225 -8.62 -5.01 3.58
N PHE A 226 -9.44 -4.66 2.60
CA PHE A 226 -10.21 -5.62 1.87
C PHE A 226 -9.28 -6.59 1.14
N ARG A 227 -9.30 -7.87 1.54
CA ARG A 227 -8.51 -8.91 0.88
C ARG A 227 -9.18 -9.31 -0.40
N LEU A 228 -8.52 -9.05 -1.51
CA LEU A 228 -9.02 -9.37 -2.83
C LEU A 228 -8.23 -10.54 -3.40
N TYR A 229 -8.88 -11.70 -3.48
CA TYR A 229 -8.23 -12.95 -3.89
C TYR A 229 -8.10 -13.06 -5.41
N LEU A 230 -7.19 -13.91 -5.88
CA LEU A 230 -6.87 -14.06 -7.29
C LEU A 230 -8.07 -14.36 -8.19
N ASP A 231 -8.94 -15.28 -7.75
CA ASP A 231 -10.15 -15.68 -8.47
C ASP A 231 -11.18 -14.55 -8.54
N ASP A 232 -11.29 -13.75 -7.47
CA ASP A 232 -12.14 -12.57 -7.45
C ASP A 232 -11.63 -11.47 -8.39
N MET A 233 -10.32 -11.22 -8.40
CA MET A 233 -9.71 -10.25 -9.33
C MET A 233 -9.98 -10.64 -10.78
N LYS A 234 -9.84 -11.94 -11.11
CA LYS A 234 -10.15 -12.45 -12.44
C LYS A 234 -11.63 -12.26 -12.80
N LYS A 235 -12.54 -12.55 -11.86
CA LYS A 235 -13.98 -12.35 -12.05
C LYS A 235 -14.34 -10.89 -12.31
N MET A 236 -13.70 -9.98 -11.59
CA MET A 236 -13.88 -8.53 -11.74
C MET A 236 -13.16 -7.94 -12.97
N GLY A 237 -12.40 -8.75 -13.72
CA GLY A 237 -11.65 -8.29 -14.89
C GLY A 237 -10.45 -7.40 -14.57
N ILE A 238 -9.89 -7.52 -13.36
CA ILE A 238 -8.66 -6.84 -12.94
C ILE A 238 -7.46 -7.49 -13.62
N ASP A 239 -6.52 -6.68 -14.11
CA ASP A 239 -5.31 -7.17 -14.78
C ASP A 239 -4.30 -7.75 -13.77
N VAL A 240 -4.53 -8.99 -13.37
CA VAL A 240 -3.66 -9.72 -12.45
C VAL A 240 -2.27 -9.98 -13.03
N GLU A 241 -2.13 -10.04 -14.35
CA GLU A 241 -0.83 -10.22 -15.01
C GLU A 241 0.04 -8.99 -14.85
N HIS A 242 -0.55 -7.80 -15.01
CA HIS A 242 0.14 -6.53 -14.76
C HIS A 242 0.59 -6.45 -13.29
N ILE A 243 -0.32 -6.68 -12.34
CA ILE A 243 0.00 -6.67 -10.90
C ILE A 243 1.17 -7.64 -10.59
N ALA A 244 1.17 -8.84 -11.16
CA ALA A 244 2.25 -9.81 -10.96
C ALA A 244 3.61 -9.31 -11.48
N ARG A 245 3.65 -8.68 -12.65
CA ARG A 245 4.89 -8.09 -13.20
C ARG A 245 5.40 -6.97 -12.30
N GLU A 246 4.50 -6.10 -11.86
CA GLU A 246 4.84 -4.95 -11.02
C GLU A 246 5.35 -5.37 -9.63
N MET A 247 4.73 -6.38 -9.01
CA MET A 247 5.26 -6.99 -7.78
C MET A 247 6.65 -7.59 -7.99
N GLY A 248 6.88 -8.29 -9.11
CA GLY A 248 8.19 -8.86 -9.44
C GLY A 248 9.27 -7.78 -9.55
N ARG A 249 8.99 -6.67 -10.24
CA ARG A 249 9.91 -5.53 -10.31
C ARG A 249 10.16 -4.91 -8.95
N ALA A 250 9.10 -4.70 -8.16
CA ALA A 250 9.22 -4.10 -6.83
C ALA A 250 10.16 -4.90 -5.91
N PHE A 251 10.00 -6.23 -5.87
CA PHE A 251 10.92 -7.08 -5.12
C PHE A 251 12.36 -7.00 -5.64
N ALA A 252 12.57 -6.91 -6.96
CA ALA A 252 13.91 -6.80 -7.52
C ALA A 252 14.59 -5.48 -7.13
N VAL A 253 13.87 -4.36 -7.18
CA VAL A 253 14.39 -3.04 -6.77
C VAL A 253 14.71 -3.04 -5.28
N MET A 254 13.83 -3.59 -4.44
CA MET A 254 14.05 -3.70 -3.00
C MET A 254 15.25 -4.59 -2.66
N GLN A 255 15.33 -5.78 -3.27
CA GLN A 255 16.37 -6.75 -2.94
C GLN A 255 17.72 -6.37 -3.55
N TRP A 256 17.79 -6.15 -4.86
CA TRP A 256 19.06 -5.90 -5.54
C TRP A 256 19.45 -4.43 -5.56
N GLY A 257 18.47 -3.52 -5.61
CA GLY A 257 18.73 -2.08 -5.63
C GLY A 257 18.99 -1.50 -4.24
N ALA A 258 18.23 -1.94 -3.23
CA ALA A 258 18.37 -1.44 -1.86
C ALA A 258 19.14 -2.39 -0.92
N GLY A 259 19.40 -3.65 -1.32
CA GLY A 259 20.03 -4.62 -0.43
C GLY A 259 19.14 -4.93 0.78
N VAL A 260 17.82 -5.06 0.57
CA VAL A 260 16.85 -5.31 1.64
C VAL A 260 16.09 -6.59 1.34
N ASP A 261 15.93 -7.47 2.33
CA ASP A 261 15.28 -8.78 2.13
C ASP A 261 13.84 -8.66 1.62
N GLY A 262 13.04 -7.77 2.21
CA GLY A 262 11.62 -7.63 1.95
C GLY A 262 10.74 -8.48 2.86
N ASP A 263 11.16 -8.78 4.10
CA ASP A 263 10.30 -9.53 5.03
C ASP A 263 9.06 -8.74 5.45
N ASP A 264 7.93 -9.44 5.52
CA ASP A 264 6.58 -8.95 5.91
C ASP A 264 6.08 -7.70 5.17
N VAL A 265 6.55 -7.44 3.94
CA VAL A 265 6.07 -6.30 3.16
C VAL A 265 4.64 -6.51 2.65
N GLU A 266 3.86 -5.44 2.63
CA GLU A 266 2.48 -5.47 2.15
C GLU A 266 2.32 -4.74 0.82
N PHE A 267 1.47 -5.31 -0.05
CA PHE A 267 0.98 -4.62 -1.24
C PHE A 267 -0.47 -4.17 -1.05
N VAL A 268 -0.78 -2.93 -1.44
CA VAL A 268 -2.16 -2.43 -1.43
C VAL A 268 -2.50 -1.66 -2.70
N LEU A 269 -3.73 -1.82 -3.18
CA LEU A 269 -4.36 -0.86 -4.09
C LEU A 269 -4.97 0.25 -3.23
N GLY A 270 -4.37 1.43 -3.36
CA GLY A 270 -4.81 2.68 -2.77
C GLY A 270 -4.94 3.74 -3.86
N ALA A 271 -5.05 5.00 -3.47
CA ALA A 271 -5.24 6.12 -4.38
C ALA A 271 -4.16 7.19 -4.20
N THR A 272 -3.91 7.92 -5.28
CA THR A 272 -3.29 9.25 -5.27
C THR A 272 -4.33 10.29 -5.64
N MET A 273 -4.25 11.48 -5.03
CA MET A 273 -5.09 12.63 -5.37
C MET A 273 -4.27 13.65 -6.16
N HIS A 274 -4.83 14.14 -7.27
CA HIS A 274 -4.23 15.18 -8.08
C HIS A 274 -5.25 16.29 -8.35
N LYS A 275 -4.82 17.55 -8.28
CA LYS A 275 -5.65 18.67 -8.76
C LYS A 275 -5.59 18.69 -10.28
N ILE A 276 -6.71 18.99 -10.93
CA ILE A 276 -6.71 19.22 -12.37
C ILE A 276 -6.04 20.59 -12.64
N GLU A 277 -5.09 20.61 -13.58
CA GLU A 277 -4.34 21.83 -13.94
C GLU A 277 -5.18 22.84 -14.75
N ASP A 278 -6.46 22.57 -14.99
CA ASP A 278 -7.36 23.40 -15.81
C ASP A 278 -8.02 24.56 -15.03
N GLY A 279 -7.64 24.75 -13.76
CA GLY A 279 -8.21 25.78 -12.89
C GLY A 279 -9.52 25.38 -12.20
N SER A 280 -10.04 24.17 -12.44
CA SER A 280 -11.11 23.60 -11.63
C SER A 280 -10.57 23.18 -10.25
N GLN A 281 -11.41 23.23 -9.21
CA GLN A 281 -11.08 22.65 -7.90
C GLN A 281 -11.35 21.15 -7.83
N GLU A 282 -11.56 20.48 -8.97
CA GLU A 282 -11.82 19.05 -8.99
C GLU A 282 -10.54 18.25 -8.70
N LEU A 283 -10.70 17.21 -7.89
CA LEU A 283 -9.64 16.27 -7.54
C LEU A 283 -9.83 15.00 -8.36
N VAL A 284 -8.80 14.61 -9.11
CA VAL A 284 -8.73 13.32 -9.78
C VAL A 284 -8.09 12.32 -8.84
N CYS A 285 -8.81 11.24 -8.58
CA CYS A 285 -8.33 10.11 -7.80
C CYS A 285 -7.83 9.03 -8.77
N THR A 286 -6.57 8.61 -8.62
CA THR A 286 -5.97 7.54 -9.43
C THR A 286 -5.60 6.37 -8.54
N THR A 287 -6.13 5.17 -8.81
CA THR A 287 -5.72 3.97 -8.08
C THR A 287 -4.29 3.60 -8.45
N ARG A 288 -3.48 3.27 -7.44
CA ARG A 288 -2.09 2.84 -7.60
C ARG A 288 -1.83 1.60 -6.75
N LEU A 289 -0.87 0.80 -7.18
CA LEU A 289 -0.31 -0.27 -6.36
C LEU A 289 0.78 0.35 -5.47
N TRP A 290 0.72 0.07 -4.17
CA TRP A 290 1.66 0.57 -3.19
C TRP A 290 2.36 -0.58 -2.49
N LEU A 291 3.64 -0.38 -2.16
CA LEU A 291 4.44 -1.25 -1.32
C LEU A 291 4.70 -0.54 0.02
N LEU A 292 4.41 -1.21 1.13
CA LEU A 292 4.49 -0.65 2.47
C LEU A 292 4.80 -1.71 3.53
N ASP A 293 4.89 -1.26 4.79
CA ASP A 293 5.24 -2.05 5.98
C ASP A 293 6.64 -2.66 5.92
N PHE A 294 7.66 -1.81 6.12
CA PHE A 294 9.06 -2.24 6.12
C PHE A 294 9.57 -2.59 7.52
N GLY A 295 8.66 -2.76 8.49
CA GLY A 295 8.99 -2.89 9.91
C GLY A 295 9.76 -4.16 10.26
N GLN A 296 9.69 -5.21 9.44
CA GLN A 296 10.41 -6.48 9.65
C GLN A 296 11.59 -6.68 8.70
N CYS A 297 11.73 -5.80 7.71
CA CYS A 297 12.77 -5.89 6.71
C CYS A 297 14.16 -5.71 7.31
N GLN A 298 15.15 -6.37 6.73
CA GLN A 298 16.56 -6.30 7.13
C GLN A 298 17.45 -6.00 5.93
N SER A 299 18.55 -5.29 6.19
CA SER A 299 19.62 -5.14 5.21
C SER A 299 20.33 -6.48 5.00
N VAL A 300 20.66 -6.77 3.75
CA VAL A 300 21.42 -7.95 3.32
C VAL A 300 22.78 -7.45 2.82
N ASP A 301 23.86 -8.03 3.35
CA ASP A 301 25.22 -7.69 2.95
C ASP A 301 25.61 -8.49 1.70
N PHE A 302 25.89 -7.79 0.60
CA PHE A 302 26.33 -8.43 -0.64
C PHE A 302 27.76 -8.97 -0.62
N SER A 303 28.51 -8.71 0.45
CA SER A 303 29.80 -9.36 0.69
C SER A 303 29.68 -10.76 1.29
N ASP A 304 28.49 -11.14 1.76
CA ASP A 304 28.19 -12.50 2.20
C ASP A 304 28.25 -13.50 1.03
N LEU A 305 28.26 -14.80 1.36
CA LEU A 305 28.28 -15.83 0.34
C LEU A 305 27.04 -15.71 -0.57
N PRO A 306 27.18 -15.85 -1.90
CA PRO A 306 26.05 -15.71 -2.83
C PRO A 306 24.85 -16.60 -2.47
N ASP A 307 25.10 -17.79 -1.92
CA ASP A 307 24.05 -18.68 -1.45
C ASP A 307 23.30 -18.12 -0.24
N GLU A 308 23.97 -17.43 0.68
CA GLU A 308 23.36 -16.81 1.86
C GLU A 308 22.47 -15.62 1.45
N VAL A 309 22.99 -14.74 0.58
CA VAL A 309 22.21 -13.64 -0.02
C VAL A 309 20.98 -14.19 -0.74
N TYR A 310 21.15 -15.23 -1.55
CA TYR A 310 20.06 -15.87 -2.27
C TYR A 310 19.02 -16.47 -1.32
N GLN A 311 19.43 -17.15 -0.24
CA GLN A 311 18.49 -17.71 0.74
C GLN A 311 17.75 -16.62 1.51
N ALA A 312 18.40 -15.50 1.85
CA ALA A 312 17.74 -14.36 2.50
C ALA A 312 16.59 -13.83 1.63
N PHE A 313 16.87 -13.55 0.36
CA PHE A 313 15.87 -13.01 -0.59
C PHE A 313 14.77 -14.01 -0.94
N LYS A 314 15.13 -15.27 -1.22
CA LYS A 314 14.16 -16.30 -1.54
C LYS A 314 13.28 -16.63 -0.34
N GLY A 315 13.89 -16.74 0.84
CA GLY A 315 13.23 -17.16 2.08
C GLY A 315 12.01 -16.30 2.36
N VAL A 316 12.18 -14.97 2.36
CA VAL A 316 11.09 -14.03 2.65
C VAL A 316 10.02 -14.03 1.57
N MET A 317 10.34 -14.29 0.30
CA MET A 317 9.32 -14.36 -0.77
C MET A 317 8.40 -15.59 -0.65
N VAL A 318 8.92 -16.70 -0.14
CA VAL A 318 8.19 -17.99 -0.15
C VAL A 318 7.68 -18.40 1.23
N THR A 319 7.89 -17.56 2.24
CA THR A 319 7.43 -17.78 3.61
C THR A 319 6.59 -16.60 4.11
N GLY A 320 6.11 -16.68 5.35
CA GLY A 320 5.37 -15.59 5.99
C GLY A 320 4.07 -15.20 5.27
N THR A 321 3.75 -13.92 5.34
CA THR A 321 2.59 -13.24 4.73
C THR A 321 2.83 -12.89 3.26
N ASN A 322 4.10 -12.71 2.85
CA ASN A 322 4.50 -12.44 1.46
C ASN A 322 3.93 -13.46 0.45
N GLN A 323 3.82 -14.73 0.87
CA GLN A 323 3.21 -15.79 0.05
C GLN A 323 1.74 -15.54 -0.32
N ASP A 324 1.04 -14.65 0.40
CA ASP A 324 -0.34 -14.29 0.10
C ASP A 324 -0.41 -13.34 -1.10
N PHE A 325 0.56 -12.43 -1.20
CA PHE A 325 0.67 -11.45 -2.28
C PHE A 325 1.28 -12.04 -3.54
N ILE A 326 2.41 -12.75 -3.42
CA ILE A 326 3.19 -13.24 -4.55
C ILE A 326 2.43 -14.37 -5.25
N PRO A 327 2.38 -14.42 -6.60
CA PRO A 327 1.73 -15.51 -7.32
C PRO A 327 2.17 -16.90 -6.84
N SER A 328 1.24 -17.84 -6.72
CA SER A 328 1.61 -19.19 -6.34
C SER A 328 2.44 -19.88 -7.44
N VAL A 329 3.50 -20.59 -7.07
CA VAL A 329 4.29 -21.46 -7.99
C VAL A 329 3.44 -22.51 -8.73
N LYS A 330 2.24 -22.81 -8.21
CA LYS A 330 1.26 -23.71 -8.84
C LYS A 330 0.55 -23.03 -10.02
N ASN A 331 0.38 -21.71 -9.99
CA ASN A 331 -0.12 -20.91 -11.10
C ASN A 331 1.05 -20.49 -12.00
N LYS A 332 1.54 -21.45 -12.80
CA LYS A 332 2.73 -21.28 -13.66
C LYS A 332 2.68 -20.04 -14.57
N PRO A 333 1.57 -19.72 -15.26
CA PRO A 333 1.52 -18.53 -16.11
C PRO A 333 1.83 -17.24 -15.33
N LEU A 334 1.19 -17.05 -14.18
CA LEU A 334 1.34 -15.84 -13.39
C LEU A 334 2.70 -15.78 -12.66
N TRP A 335 3.16 -16.93 -12.16
CA TRP A 335 4.49 -17.07 -11.57
C TRP A 335 5.60 -16.71 -12.56
N ASN A 336 5.50 -17.20 -13.81
CA ASN A 336 6.51 -16.90 -14.84
C ASN A 336 6.55 -15.41 -15.19
N LEU A 337 5.41 -14.72 -15.18
CA LEU A 337 5.36 -13.27 -15.38
C LEU A 337 6.04 -12.50 -14.25
N PHE A 338 5.78 -12.91 -12.99
CA PHE A 338 6.45 -12.35 -11.82
C PHE A 338 7.98 -12.57 -11.90
N CYS A 339 8.42 -13.82 -12.11
CA CYS A 339 9.85 -14.15 -12.19
C CYS A 339 10.54 -13.41 -13.34
N GLY A 340 9.94 -13.39 -14.54
CA GLY A 340 10.52 -12.69 -15.69
C GLY A 340 10.67 -11.19 -15.44
N ALA A 341 9.69 -10.56 -14.77
CA ALA A 341 9.77 -9.15 -14.42
C ALA A 341 10.81 -8.88 -13.32
N TYR A 342 10.91 -9.75 -12.31
CA TYR A 342 11.93 -9.70 -11.28
C TYR A 342 13.34 -9.82 -11.87
N GLU A 343 13.60 -10.86 -12.67
CA GLU A 343 14.90 -11.08 -13.31
C GLU A 343 15.29 -9.94 -14.25
N HIS A 344 14.33 -9.36 -14.96
CA HIS A 344 14.59 -8.22 -15.84
C HIS A 344 15.02 -6.98 -15.04
N ALA A 345 14.31 -6.67 -13.95
CA ALA A 345 14.61 -5.53 -13.10
C ALA A 345 15.93 -5.72 -12.31
N ALA A 346 16.23 -6.94 -11.85
CA ALA A 346 17.43 -7.27 -11.09
C ALA A 346 18.74 -7.10 -11.88
N ARG A 347 18.68 -7.12 -13.22
CA ARG A 347 19.86 -6.96 -14.10
C ARG A 347 20.19 -5.51 -14.46
N ARG A 348 19.42 -4.54 -13.94
CA ARG A 348 19.57 -3.11 -14.25
C ARG A 348 20.34 -2.36 -13.17
#